data_AF-A0A1Y6H624-F1
#
_entry.id   AF-A0A1Y6H624-F1
#
_cell.length_a   1.000
_cell.length_b   1.000
_cell.length_c   1.000
_cell.angle_alpha   90.00
_cell.angle_beta   90.00
_cell.angle_gamma   90.00
#
_symmetry.space_group_name_H-M   'P 1'
#
loop_
_entity.id
_entity.type
_entity.pdbx_description
1 polymer ?
#
loop_
_entity_poly.entity_id
_entity_poly.type
_entity_poly.pdbx_seq_one_letter_code
_entity_poly.pdbx_strand_id
1 'polypeptide(L)'
;MRTQVTEETARSIISRNQSPDIGFSQSVNPYRGCEHGCSYCFARPSHAYLNLSPGLDFETRLFAKTNAPELLRRELSRPGYVPSPIALGINTDAYQPIERKHALTRQLIEVL
;
A
#
# COMPACT_ATOMS: atom_id res chain seq x y z
N MET A 1 -3.67 -10.48 20.41
CA MET A 1 -2.40 -10.29 19.66
C MET A 1 -2.14 -8.81 19.49
N ARG A 2 -0.88 -8.36 19.48
CA ARG A 2 -0.52 -6.95 19.27
C ARG A 2 0.11 -6.80 17.88
N THR A 3 -0.40 -5.86 17.09
CA THR A 3 0.17 -5.49 15.79
C THR A 3 1.59 -4.95 15.97
N GLN A 4 2.52 -5.46 15.16
CA GLN A 4 3.87 -4.95 14.99
C GLN A 4 3.94 -4.26 13.64
N VAL A 5 4.38 -3.01 13.63
CA VAL A 5 4.55 -2.23 12.40
C VAL A 5 6.03 -1.95 12.20
N THR A 6 6.54 -2.33 11.03
CA THR A 6 7.90 -2.04 10.59
C THR A 6 7.86 -0.91 9.57
N GLU A 7 8.66 0.13 9.78
CA GLU A 7 8.85 1.16 8.77
C GLU A 7 9.68 0.59 7.60
N GLU A 8 9.18 0.75 6.38
CA GLU A 8 9.79 0.26 5.14
C GLU A 8 10.16 1.46 4.25
N THR A 9 11.40 1.51 3.79
CA THR A 9 11.81 2.41 2.71
C THR A 9 11.55 1.71 1.38
N ALA A 10 10.49 2.11 0.68
CA ALA A 10 10.14 1.55 -0.62
C ALA A 10 11.08 2.07 -1.72
N ARG A 11 11.24 1.28 -2.80
CA ARG A 11 11.97 1.70 -4.02
C ARG A 11 11.09 2.45 -5.01
N SER A 12 9.80 2.11 -5.03
CA SER A 12 8.76 2.74 -5.85
C SER A 12 7.42 2.63 -5.12
N ILE A 13 6.46 3.49 -5.48
CA ILE A 13 5.14 3.52 -4.82
C ILE A 13 3.97 3.25 -5.77
N ILE A 14 4.08 3.63 -7.04
CA ILE A 14 3.08 3.31 -8.07
C ILE A 14 3.33 1.90 -8.61
N SER A 15 2.37 1.01 -8.39
CA SER A 15 2.31 -0.30 -9.05
C SER A 15 1.42 -0.19 -10.29
N ARG A 16 1.86 -0.80 -11.39
CA ARG A 16 1.16 -0.75 -12.69
C ARG A 16 0.74 -2.15 -13.12
N ASN A 17 -0.43 -2.25 -13.75
CA ASN A 17 -0.92 -3.49 -14.35
C ASN A 17 -1.52 -3.21 -15.74
N GLN A 18 -1.62 -4.26 -16.55
CA GLN A 18 -2.18 -4.23 -17.91
C GLN A 18 -3.27 -5.29 -18.07
N SER A 19 -3.88 -5.73 -16.96
CA SER A 19 -4.93 -6.75 -17.02
C SER A 19 -6.18 -6.15 -17.66
N PRO A 20 -6.78 -6.82 -18.65
CA PRO A 20 -8.06 -6.38 -19.22
C PRO A 20 -9.22 -6.53 -18.23
N ASP A 21 -9.03 -7.31 -17.16
CA ASP A 21 -10.07 -7.64 -16.17
C ASP A 21 -10.14 -6.62 -15.01
N ILE A 22 -9.16 -5.70 -14.93
CA ILE A 22 -9.03 -4.75 -13.82
C ILE A 22 -9.26 -3.33 -14.34
N GLY A 23 -10.26 -2.64 -13.79
CA GLY A 23 -10.68 -1.30 -14.21
C GLY A 23 -9.72 -0.14 -13.88
N PHE A 24 -8.52 -0.42 -13.36
CA PHE A 24 -7.49 0.57 -13.08
C PHE A 24 -6.13 0.06 -13.56
N SER A 25 -5.30 0.95 -14.07
CA SER A 25 -3.95 0.62 -14.55
C SER A 25 -2.86 0.91 -13.52
N GLN A 26 -3.14 1.79 -12.54
CA GLN A 26 -2.19 2.24 -11.52
C GLN A 26 -2.80 2.08 -10.12
N SER A 27 -1.96 1.69 -9.16
CA SER A 27 -2.35 1.66 -7.75
C SER A 27 -1.22 2.09 -6.83
N VAL A 28 -1.60 2.60 -5.66
CA VAL A 28 -0.72 2.98 -4.57
C VAL A 28 -1.20 2.32 -3.30
N ASN A 29 -0.26 1.72 -2.55
CA ASN A 29 -0.54 1.04 -1.29
C ASN A 29 0.44 1.57 -0.24
N PRO A 30 0.00 2.40 0.74
CA PRO A 30 0.86 2.96 1.78
C PRO A 30 1.41 1.90 2.74
N TYR A 31 0.68 0.79 2.88
CA TYR A 31 1.01 -0.29 3.80
C TYR A 31 1.19 -1.63 3.10
N ARG A 32 1.72 -2.61 3.83
CA ARG A 32 1.56 -4.04 3.55
C ARG A 32 0.97 -4.72 4.77
N GLY A 33 -0.01 -5.60 4.55
CA GLY A 33 -0.81 -6.20 5.62
C GLY A 33 -1.96 -5.30 6.02
N CYS A 34 -2.88 -5.81 6.85
CA CYS A 34 -4.07 -5.07 7.24
C CYS A 34 -4.60 -5.54 8.59
N GLU A 35 -4.70 -4.64 9.57
CA GLU A 35 -5.20 -4.97 10.92
C GLU A 35 -6.68 -5.38 10.94
N HIS A 36 -7.43 -5.14 9.86
CA HIS A 36 -8.82 -5.59 9.77
C HIS A 36 -8.96 -7.11 9.77
N GLY A 37 -7.93 -7.85 9.36
CA GLY A 37 -7.88 -9.31 9.49
C GLY A 37 -8.98 -10.08 8.76
N CYS A 38 -9.62 -9.51 7.74
CA CYS A 38 -10.70 -10.17 7.00
C CYS A 38 -10.23 -11.54 6.46
N SER A 39 -10.91 -12.62 6.84
CA SER A 39 -10.54 -13.98 6.46
C SER A 39 -10.60 -14.20 4.94
N TYR A 40 -11.49 -13.48 4.25
CA TYR A 40 -11.70 -13.53 2.81
C TYR A 40 -10.86 -12.52 2.01
N CYS A 41 -9.91 -11.83 2.64
CA CYS A 41 -9.13 -10.80 1.96
C CYS A 41 -8.21 -11.41 0.89
N PHE A 42 -8.39 -11.00 -0.37
CA PHE A 42 -7.60 -11.49 -1.49
C PHE A 42 -6.12 -11.10 -1.40
N ALA A 43 -5.77 -10.07 -0.61
CA ALA A 43 -4.40 -9.59 -0.47
C ALA A 43 -3.55 -10.44 0.47
N ARG A 44 -4.15 -11.36 1.25
CA ARG A 44 -3.46 -12.22 2.23
C ARG A 44 -2.26 -12.98 1.65
N PRO A 45 -2.34 -13.61 0.46
CA PRO A 45 -1.22 -14.31 -0.15
C PRO A 45 0.01 -13.41 -0.39
N SER A 46 -0.14 -12.09 -0.45
CA SER A 46 0.99 -11.18 -0.70
C SER A 46 2.04 -11.19 0.42
N HIS A 47 1.67 -11.60 1.64
CA HIS A 47 2.61 -11.76 2.76
C HIS A 47 3.56 -12.95 2.58
N ALA A 48 3.18 -13.96 1.79
CA ALA A 48 4.06 -15.10 1.51
C ALA A 48 5.33 -14.67 0.76
N TYR A 49 5.27 -13.61 -0.06
CA TYR A 49 6.46 -13.03 -0.72
C TYR A 49 7.45 -12.40 0.26
N LEU A 50 7.04 -12.14 1.50
CA LEU A 50 7.88 -11.63 2.59
C LEU A 50 8.40 -12.73 3.50
N ASN A 51 8.19 -14.01 3.14
CA ASN A 51 8.40 -15.18 4.00
C ASN A 51 7.60 -15.10 5.31
N LEU A 52 6.40 -14.50 5.25
CA LEU A 52 5.46 -14.39 6.36
C LEU A 52 4.21 -15.23 6.10
N SER A 53 3.52 -15.62 7.16
CA SER A 53 2.25 -16.33 7.05
C SER A 53 1.18 -15.45 6.38
N PRO A 54 0.50 -15.92 5.31
CA PRO A 54 -0.67 -15.22 4.77
C PRO A 54 -1.87 -15.29 5.73
N GLY A 55 -1.79 -16.11 6.79
CA GLY A 55 -2.72 -16.12 7.91
C GLY A 55 -2.41 -15.00 8.89
N LEU A 56 -1.99 -15.37 10.11
CA LEU A 56 -1.88 -14.45 11.24
C LEU A 56 -0.86 -13.32 11.03
N ASP A 57 0.21 -13.52 10.25
CA ASP A 57 1.19 -12.45 10.04
C ASP A 57 0.64 -11.32 9.15
N PHE A 58 -0.33 -11.60 8.27
CA PHE A 58 -0.96 -10.55 7.45
C PHE A 58 -1.64 -9.46 8.29
N GLU A 59 -2.24 -9.84 9.41
CA GLU A 59 -2.99 -8.93 10.30
C GLU A 59 -2.20 -8.50 11.55
N THR A 60 -1.03 -9.10 11.80
CA THR A 60 -0.22 -8.79 12.99
C THR A 60 1.19 -8.26 12.68
N ARG A 61 1.72 -8.46 11.47
CA ARG A 61 3.03 -7.95 11.02
C ARG A 61 2.86 -7.08 9.79
N LEU A 62 2.80 -5.78 10.02
CA LEU A 62 2.50 -4.78 9.00
C LEU A 62 3.74 -3.97 8.65
N PHE A 63 3.74 -3.40 7.45
CA PHE A 63 4.81 -2.55 6.96
C PHE A 63 4.25 -1.20 6.55
N ALA A 64 4.84 -0.11 7.05
CA ALA A 64 4.47 1.26 6.69
C ALA A 64 5.52 1.85 5.76
N LYS A 65 5.13 2.20 4.53
CA LYS A 65 6.06 2.78 3.54
C LYS A 65 6.24 4.27 3.81
N THR A 66 7.12 4.61 4.73
CA THR A 66 7.23 5.98 5.27
C THR A 66 7.70 7.01 4.23
N ASN A 67 8.42 6.57 3.19
CA ASN A 67 8.84 7.42 2.07
C ASN A 67 7.86 7.46 0.88
N ALA A 68 6.63 6.95 1.06
CA ALA A 68 5.63 6.87 0.00
C ALA A 68 5.26 8.25 -0.59
N PRO A 69 5.05 9.32 0.20
CA PRO A 69 4.72 10.65 -0.34
C PRO A 69 5.84 11.23 -1.20
N GLU A 70 7.10 11.08 -0.78
CA GLU A 70 8.27 11.57 -1.52
C GLU A 70 8.42 10.84 -2.86
N LEU A 71 8.27 9.51 -2.84
CA LEU A 71 8.30 8.70 -4.06
C LEU A 71 7.17 9.06 -5.02
N LEU A 72 5.97 9.30 -4.51
CA LEU A 72 4.82 9.67 -5.33
C LEU A 72 5.09 11.01 -6.00
N ARG A 73 5.47 12.03 -5.23
CA ARG A 73 5.81 13.35 -5.76
C ARG A 73 6.90 13.25 -6.83
N ARG A 74 7.96 12.50 -6.56
CA ARG A 74 9.06 12.30 -7.52
C ARG A 74 8.58 11.68 -8.83
N GLU A 75 7.71 10.68 -8.77
CA GLU A 75 7.20 9.98 -9.96
C GLU A 75 6.25 10.86 -10.78
N LEU A 76 5.35 11.60 -10.11
CA LEU A 76 4.42 12.53 -10.77
C LEU A 76 5.14 13.72 -11.42
N SER A 77 6.27 14.16 -10.85
CA SER A 77 7.06 15.28 -11.39
C SER A 77 7.99 14.91 -12.54
N ARG A 78 7.98 13.67 -13.04
CA ARG A 78 8.88 13.25 -14.13
C ARG A 78 8.50 13.95 -15.43
N PRO A 79 9.48 14.46 -16.22
CA PRO A 79 9.20 14.96 -17.56
C PRO A 79 8.49 13.90 -18.40
N GLY A 80 7.33 14.24 -18.95
CA GLY A 80 6.51 13.34 -19.76
C GLY A 80 5.60 12.40 -18.96
N TYR A 81 5.46 12.57 -17.63
CA TYR A 81 4.42 11.87 -16.88
C TYR A 81 3.03 12.29 -17.40
N VAL A 82 2.21 11.30 -17.74
CA VAL A 82 0.82 11.50 -18.15
C VAL A 82 -0.07 11.07 -16.99
N PRO A 83 -0.85 12.00 -16.39
CA PRO A 83 -1.76 11.68 -15.31
C PRO A 83 -2.77 10.59 -15.69
N SER A 84 -3.02 9.67 -14.76
CA SER A 84 -4.01 8.60 -14.90
C SER A 84 -4.62 8.34 -13.52
N PRO A 85 -5.89 7.90 -13.42
CA PRO A 85 -6.48 7.52 -12.14
C PRO A 85 -5.63 6.49 -11.40
N ILE A 86 -5.41 6.73 -10.09
CA ILE A 86 -4.65 5.85 -9.21
C ILE A 86 -5.59 5.24 -8.18
N ALA A 87 -5.66 3.91 -8.14
CA ALA A 87 -6.39 3.19 -7.13
C ALA A 87 -5.60 3.15 -5.82
N LEU A 88 -6.16 3.69 -4.74
CA LEU A 88 -5.49 3.79 -3.44
C LEU A 88 -5.97 2.66 -2.50
N GLY A 89 -5.03 1.93 -1.90
CA GLY A 89 -5.36 0.91 -0.90
C GLY A 89 -6.08 -0.32 -1.48
N ILE A 90 -5.56 -0.87 -2.58
CA ILE A 90 -6.11 -2.08 -3.19
C ILE A 90 -5.61 -3.36 -2.50
N ASN A 91 -4.31 -3.45 -2.21
CA ASN A 91 -3.69 -4.63 -1.61
C ASN A 91 -3.51 -4.51 -0.08
N THR A 92 -4.10 -3.47 0.50
CA THR A 92 -4.13 -3.16 1.93
C THR A 92 -5.21 -2.09 2.14
N ASP A 93 -5.79 -2.00 3.32
CA ASP A 93 -6.68 -0.87 3.63
C ASP A 93 -5.85 0.37 3.98
N ALA A 94 -6.11 1.48 3.26
CA ALA A 94 -5.40 2.74 3.42
C ALA A 94 -5.79 3.49 4.72
N TYR A 95 -6.97 3.20 5.29
CA TYR A 95 -7.51 3.82 6.50
C TYR A 95 -7.63 2.84 7.67
N GLN A 96 -6.86 1.75 7.65
CA GLN A 96 -6.74 0.82 8.78
C GLN A 96 -6.25 1.53 10.07
N PRO A 97 -6.47 0.95 11.27
CA PRO A 97 -6.21 1.64 12.53
C PRO A 97 -4.82 2.28 12.69
N ILE A 98 -3.74 1.68 12.16
CA ILE A 98 -2.39 2.28 12.16
C ILE A 98 -2.27 3.59 11.38
N GLU A 99 -3.16 3.91 10.43
CA GLU A 99 -3.18 5.19 9.71
C GLU A 99 -3.35 6.37 10.68
N ARG A 100 -4.06 6.17 11.81
CA ARG A 100 -4.23 7.22 12.84
C ARG A 100 -2.90 7.76 13.37
N LYS A 101 -1.83 6.97 13.32
CA LYS A 101 -0.50 7.35 13.79
C LYS A 101 0.42 7.79 12.67
N HIS A 102 0.36 7.11 11.52
CA HIS A 102 1.33 7.31 10.44
C HIS A 102 0.87 8.37 9.43
N ALA A 103 -0.43 8.58 9.27
CA ALA A 103 -1.02 9.55 8.36
C ALA A 103 -0.45 9.46 6.92
N LEU A 104 -0.09 8.26 6.43
CA LEU A 104 0.55 8.10 5.13
C LEU A 104 -0.47 8.27 4.01
N THR A 105 -1.70 7.80 4.21
CA THR A 105 -2.79 8.00 3.26
C THR A 105 -3.11 9.49 3.14
N ARG A 106 -3.17 10.21 4.28
CA ARG A 106 -3.31 11.67 4.27
C ARG A 106 -2.21 12.36 3.46
N GLN A 107 -0.95 12.04 3.72
CA GLN A 107 0.18 12.65 3.01
C GLN A 107 0.21 12.30 1.52
N LEU A 108 -0.19 11.09 1.13
CA LEU A 108 -0.33 10.70 -0.27
C LEU A 108 -1.40 11.53 -0.98
N ILE A 109 -2.54 11.77 -0.32
CA ILE A 109 -3.62 12.60 -0.87
C ILE A 109 -3.16 14.05 -1.03
N GLU A 110 -2.34 14.59 -0.13
CA GLU A 110 -1.77 15.94 -0.25
C GLU A 110 -0.77 16.10 -1.41
N VAL A 111 -0.28 14.99 -1.97
CA VAL A 111 0.60 14.97 -3.15
C VAL A 111 -0.19 14.93 -4.45
N LEU A 112 -1.38 14.32 -4.44
CA LEU A 112 -2.26 14.15 -5.61
C LEU A 112 -3.03 15.43 -5.94
#